data_AF-A0A5D0PDM8-F1
#
_entry.id   AF-A0A5D0PDM8-F1
#
_cell.length_a   1.000
_cell.length_b   1.000
_cell.length_c   1.000
_cell.angle_alpha   90.00
_cell.angle_beta   90.00
_cell.angle_gamma   90.00
#
_symmetry.space_group_name_H-M   'P 1'
#
loop_
_entity.id
_entity.type
_entity.pdbx_description
1 polymer ?
#
loop_
_entity_poly.entity_id
_entity_poly.type
_entity_poly.pdbx_seq_one_letter_code
_entity_poly.pdbx_strand_id
1 'polypeptide(L)'
;MDVARWLLIDESVRDGITEQIHLAVAAGRHDFERVVRGVAETWMTEVDDKSLLDEAIRDVAAEEFAGHLAAQDGWPAETDNDRLSLAMAELSMAGILAREHYTCCMTCGLAEIRAEISELSGVRGYVFYHEQDAERAVMGGGVYLAFGPGDLEGEGDASPDGGIGDLPDGGIEDSPDGSIEDSPDGSIGEEIVAVLRRRGLRVEWDGDDGQRIHVHVNWRRRRFGPLAEHPEMGGRGEPEAGLRVRFCDPTWVVRDEPVVLSARESRDLLLWLTPRDGNFACYEGESGEVLQFMWRGGVRLWAETPDVAARRSYGRYVTLDEGLAMIAVLAEGDRIGLGDSGDLETVFWS
;
A
#
# COMPACT_ATOMS: atom_id res chain seq x y z
N MET A 1 -24.10 4.38 21.36
CA MET A 1 -24.30 5.83 21.42
C MET A 1 -25.32 6.28 22.47
N ASP A 2 -24.85 6.64 23.66
CA ASP A 2 -25.60 7.56 24.53
C ASP A 2 -25.49 8.97 23.92
N VAL A 3 -26.44 9.31 23.04
CA VAL A 3 -26.47 10.55 22.26
C VAL A 3 -26.30 11.80 23.15
N ALA A 4 -26.66 11.70 24.44
CA ALA A 4 -26.51 12.79 25.40
C ALA A 4 -25.05 13.13 25.74
N ARG A 5 -24.12 12.17 25.67
CA ARG A 5 -22.70 12.39 26.02
C ARG A 5 -21.92 12.96 24.84
N TRP A 6 -22.13 12.47 23.62
CA TRP A 6 -21.51 13.03 22.41
C TRP A 6 -21.75 14.53 22.28
N LEU A 7 -22.98 14.98 22.54
CA LEU A 7 -23.37 16.39 22.49
C LEU A 7 -22.70 17.29 23.56
N LEU A 8 -21.91 16.73 24.49
CA LEU A 8 -21.11 17.52 25.43
C LEU A 8 -19.81 18.03 24.80
N ILE A 9 -19.37 17.45 23.69
CA ILE A 9 -18.21 17.92 22.93
C ILE A 9 -18.66 19.05 22.00
N ASP A 10 -17.85 20.11 21.91
CA ASP A 10 -18.11 21.24 21.02
C ASP A 10 -18.33 20.76 19.57
N GLU A 11 -19.29 21.39 18.87
CA GLU A 11 -19.66 20.99 17.51
C GLU A 11 -18.48 21.04 16.54
N SER A 12 -17.62 22.05 16.61
CA SER A 12 -16.46 22.14 15.72
C SER A 12 -15.43 21.03 15.97
N VAL A 13 -15.29 20.61 17.22
CA VAL A 13 -14.44 19.48 17.61
C VAL A 13 -15.06 18.16 17.13
N ARG A 14 -16.37 17.99 17.26
CA ARG A 14 -17.10 16.81 16.78
C ARG A 14 -16.99 16.65 15.27
N ASP A 15 -17.13 17.74 14.53
CA ASP A 15 -17.01 17.75 13.07
C ASP A 15 -15.59 17.35 12.65
N GLY A 16 -14.55 17.92 13.28
CA GLY A 16 -13.17 17.57 13.00
C GLY A 16 -12.81 16.13 13.34
N ILE A 17 -13.30 15.60 14.47
CA ILE A 17 -13.15 14.17 14.83
C ILE A 17 -13.80 13.29 13.75
N THR A 18 -15.01 13.63 13.32
CA THR A 18 -15.77 12.87 12.33
C THR A 18 -15.06 12.87 10.98
N GLU A 19 -14.57 14.02 10.53
CA GLU A 19 -13.79 14.15 9.28
C GLU A 19 -12.51 13.32 9.33
N GLN A 20 -11.74 13.41 10.42
CA GLN A 20 -10.50 12.63 10.55
C GLN A 20 -10.78 11.12 10.58
N ILE A 21 -11.84 10.67 11.26
CA ILE A 21 -12.27 9.27 11.24
C ILE A 21 -12.64 8.87 9.82
N HIS A 22 -13.44 9.66 9.10
CA HIS A 22 -13.82 9.38 7.72
C HIS A 22 -12.58 9.20 6.82
N LEU A 23 -11.63 10.13 6.88
CA LEU A 23 -10.39 10.07 6.12
C LEU A 23 -9.56 8.83 6.46
N ALA A 24 -9.37 8.53 7.75
CA ALA A 24 -8.59 7.38 8.20
C ALA A 24 -9.26 6.03 7.84
N VAL A 25 -10.59 5.95 7.96
CA VAL A 25 -11.36 4.76 7.56
C VAL A 25 -11.27 4.57 6.05
N ALA A 26 -11.56 5.60 5.26
CA ALA A 26 -11.56 5.53 3.81
C ALA A 26 -10.15 5.28 3.23
N ALA A 27 -9.09 5.82 3.84
CA ALA A 27 -7.70 5.54 3.44
C ALA A 27 -7.36 4.04 3.50
N GLY A 28 -8.01 3.29 4.39
CA GLY A 28 -8.02 1.82 4.40
C GLY A 28 -6.73 1.15 4.87
N ARG A 29 -5.86 1.86 5.59
CA ARG A 29 -4.49 1.41 5.93
C ARG A 29 -4.27 1.02 7.39
N HIS A 30 -5.25 1.26 8.25
CA HIS A 30 -5.13 1.05 9.69
C HIS A 30 -6.31 0.26 10.22
N ASP A 31 -6.07 -0.63 11.18
CA ASP A 31 -7.13 -1.35 11.90
C ASP A 31 -7.91 -0.39 12.81
N PHE A 32 -9.01 -0.88 13.37
CA PHE A 32 -9.90 -0.10 14.21
C PHE A 32 -9.18 0.56 15.40
N GLU A 33 -8.37 -0.20 16.14
CA GLU A 33 -7.66 0.32 17.32
C GLU A 33 -6.61 1.37 16.94
N ARG A 34 -5.94 1.21 15.80
CA ARG A 34 -4.97 2.20 15.31
C ARG A 34 -5.67 3.48 14.85
N VAL A 35 -6.85 3.39 14.21
CA VAL A 35 -7.66 4.57 13.87
C VAL A 35 -8.09 5.29 15.15
N VAL A 36 -8.69 4.58 16.11
CA VAL A 36 -9.15 5.16 17.39
C VAL A 36 -8.00 5.85 18.11
N ARG A 37 -6.84 5.17 18.24
CA ARG A 37 -5.65 5.74 18.89
C ARG A 37 -5.17 7.00 18.18
N GLY A 38 -5.05 6.99 16.85
CA GLY A 38 -4.54 8.15 16.10
C GLY A 38 -5.43 9.38 16.22
N VAL A 39 -6.75 9.19 16.19
CA VAL A 39 -7.72 10.27 16.40
C VAL A 39 -7.67 10.75 17.86
N ALA A 40 -7.66 9.84 18.83
CA ALA A 40 -7.57 10.22 20.25
C ALA A 40 -6.29 11.02 20.54
N GLU A 41 -5.16 10.63 19.92
CA GLU A 41 -3.90 11.36 20.05
C GLU A 41 -3.97 12.79 19.51
N THR A 42 -4.70 12.99 18.41
CA THR A 42 -4.87 14.29 17.75
C THR A 42 -5.72 15.24 18.60
N TRP A 43 -6.78 14.72 19.24
CA TRP A 43 -7.81 15.54 19.89
C TRP A 43 -7.72 15.57 21.43
N MET A 44 -6.75 14.88 22.05
CA MET A 44 -6.67 14.77 23.52
C MET A 44 -6.48 16.10 24.27
N THR A 45 -6.08 17.17 23.58
CA THR A 45 -5.90 18.51 24.15
C THR A 45 -7.15 19.38 24.05
N GLU A 46 -8.07 19.04 23.15
CA GLU A 46 -9.30 19.80 22.89
C GLU A 46 -10.47 19.31 23.77
N VAL A 47 -10.38 18.11 24.34
CA VAL A 47 -11.41 17.52 25.20
C VAL A 47 -10.82 17.07 26.53
N ASP A 48 -11.20 17.74 27.63
CA ASP A 48 -10.71 17.47 28.98
C ASP A 48 -11.09 16.06 29.50
N ASP A 49 -12.31 15.61 29.21
CA ASP A 49 -12.80 14.28 29.60
C ASP A 49 -12.32 13.22 28.58
N LYS A 50 -11.19 12.59 28.88
CA LYS A 50 -10.57 11.58 28.02
C LYS A 50 -11.42 10.32 27.86
N SER A 51 -12.21 9.97 28.87
CA SER A 51 -13.10 8.80 28.78
C SER A 51 -14.28 9.10 27.86
N LEU A 52 -14.80 10.32 27.92
CA LEU A 52 -15.80 10.79 26.96
C LEU A 52 -15.25 10.82 25.52
N LEU A 53 -14.03 11.32 25.33
CA LEU A 53 -13.38 11.36 24.01
C LEU A 53 -13.18 9.95 23.42
N ASP A 54 -12.63 9.01 24.20
CA ASP A 54 -12.40 7.64 23.73
C ASP A 54 -13.72 6.91 23.39
N GLU A 55 -14.74 7.02 24.24
CA GLU A 55 -16.08 6.45 23.99
C GLU A 55 -16.68 7.01 22.69
N ALA A 56 -16.59 8.33 22.50
CA ALA A 56 -17.10 9.01 21.32
C ALA A 56 -16.39 8.60 20.02
N ILE A 57 -15.05 8.59 20.02
CA ILE A 57 -14.26 8.19 18.85
C ILE A 57 -14.57 6.73 18.46
N ARG A 58 -14.67 5.83 19.45
CA ARG A 58 -14.98 4.42 19.21
C ARG A 58 -16.36 4.22 18.59
N ASP A 59 -17.38 4.92 19.08
CA ASP A 59 -18.74 4.85 18.53
C ASP A 59 -18.77 5.34 17.06
N VAL A 60 -18.20 6.52 16.78
CA VAL A 60 -18.17 7.10 15.42
C VAL A 60 -17.32 6.24 14.47
N ALA A 61 -16.17 5.74 14.92
CA ALA A 61 -15.34 4.86 14.11
C ALA A 61 -16.05 3.53 13.80
N ALA A 62 -16.81 2.97 14.75
CA ALA A 62 -17.51 1.71 14.52
C ALA A 62 -18.59 1.86 13.45
N GLU A 63 -19.35 2.96 13.49
CA GLU A 63 -20.35 3.30 12.47
C GLU A 63 -19.69 3.54 11.10
N GLU A 64 -18.59 4.29 11.04
CA GLU A 64 -17.87 4.57 9.79
C GLU A 64 -17.27 3.29 9.17
N PHE A 65 -16.69 2.40 9.98
CA PHE A 65 -16.22 1.09 9.52
C PHE A 65 -17.39 0.27 8.95
N ALA A 66 -18.52 0.20 9.66
CA ALA A 66 -19.71 -0.52 9.19
C ALA A 66 -20.22 0.06 7.85
N GLY A 67 -20.29 1.39 7.73
CA GLY A 67 -20.71 2.09 6.53
C GLY A 67 -19.77 1.83 5.34
N HIS A 68 -18.46 1.88 5.58
CA HIS A 68 -17.45 1.61 4.56
C HIS A 68 -17.54 0.17 4.05
N LEU A 69 -17.68 -0.82 4.96
CA LEU A 69 -17.85 -2.23 4.59
C LEU A 69 -19.16 -2.47 3.82
N ALA A 70 -20.27 -1.86 4.23
CA ALA A 70 -21.52 -1.93 3.48
C ALA A 70 -21.40 -1.30 2.08
N ALA A 71 -20.63 -0.21 1.93
CA ALA A 71 -20.38 0.42 0.64
C ALA A 71 -19.53 -0.48 -0.28
N GLN A 72 -18.57 -1.22 0.27
CA GLN A 72 -17.67 -2.12 -0.47
C GLN A 72 -18.39 -3.20 -1.27
N ASP A 73 -19.57 -3.62 -0.81
CA ASP A 73 -20.41 -4.63 -1.49
C ASP A 73 -20.90 -4.16 -2.85
N GLY A 74 -21.08 -2.84 -3.02
CA GLY A 74 -21.53 -2.21 -4.26
C GLY A 74 -20.39 -1.84 -5.21
N TRP A 75 -19.13 -2.00 -4.81
CA TRP A 75 -17.99 -1.58 -5.61
C TRP A 75 -17.68 -2.58 -6.75
N PRO A 76 -17.11 -2.10 -7.87
CA PRO A 76 -16.75 -2.98 -8.98
C PRO A 76 -15.74 -4.07 -8.57
N ALA A 77 -15.70 -5.15 -9.36
CA ALA A 77 -14.76 -6.24 -9.15
C ALA A 77 -13.29 -5.77 -9.12
N GLU A 78 -12.96 -4.70 -9.83
CA GLU A 78 -11.65 -4.04 -9.77
C GLU A 78 -11.84 -2.53 -9.63
N THR A 79 -11.32 -1.96 -8.56
CA THR A 79 -11.34 -0.52 -8.23
C THR A 79 -10.09 0.19 -8.76
N ASP A 80 -10.08 1.52 -8.75
CA ASP A 80 -8.88 2.28 -9.11
C ASP A 80 -7.75 2.09 -8.07
N ASN A 81 -8.10 1.83 -6.81
CA ASN A 81 -7.13 1.47 -5.77
C ASN A 81 -6.49 0.10 -6.04
N ASP A 82 -7.26 -0.88 -6.56
CA ASP A 82 -6.71 -2.18 -6.94
C ASP A 82 -5.70 -2.01 -8.10
N ARG A 83 -6.06 -1.20 -9.10
CA ARG A 83 -5.17 -0.84 -10.23
C ARG A 83 -3.91 -0.11 -9.78
N LEU A 84 -4.04 0.81 -8.83
CA LEU A 84 -2.91 1.55 -8.26
C LEU A 84 -1.96 0.60 -7.55
N SER A 85 -2.44 -0.28 -6.67
CA SER A 85 -1.58 -1.25 -5.99
C SER A 85 -0.92 -2.24 -6.95
N LEU A 86 -1.62 -2.69 -7.98
CA LEU A 86 -1.03 -3.49 -9.07
C LEU A 86 0.12 -2.74 -9.77
N ALA A 87 -0.08 -1.46 -10.11
CA ALA A 87 0.95 -0.64 -10.74
C ALA A 87 2.16 -0.43 -9.84
N MET A 88 1.95 -0.14 -8.55
CA MET A 88 3.02 0.09 -7.58
C MET A 88 3.85 -1.20 -7.34
N ALA A 89 3.20 -2.35 -7.23
CA ALA A 89 3.88 -3.63 -7.09
C ALA A 89 4.67 -3.98 -8.37
N GLU A 90 4.11 -3.74 -9.56
CA GLU A 90 4.81 -3.94 -10.83
C GLU A 90 6.04 -3.03 -10.98
N LEU A 91 5.93 -1.75 -10.59
CA LEU A 91 7.05 -0.81 -10.56
C LEU A 91 8.16 -1.29 -9.61
N SER A 92 7.79 -1.78 -8.42
CA SER A 92 8.75 -2.36 -7.47
C SER A 92 9.53 -3.50 -8.12
N MET A 93 8.82 -4.44 -8.77
CA MET A 93 9.44 -5.58 -9.44
C MET A 93 10.32 -5.19 -10.64
N ALA A 94 10.08 -4.01 -11.25
CA ALA A 94 10.89 -3.42 -12.31
C ALA A 94 12.10 -2.60 -11.79
N GLY A 95 12.37 -2.64 -10.49
CA GLY A 95 13.49 -1.95 -9.86
C GLY A 95 13.20 -0.49 -9.45
N ILE A 96 11.93 -0.07 -9.47
CA ILE A 96 11.49 1.25 -8.99
C ILE A 96 10.80 1.06 -7.64
N LEU A 97 11.48 1.38 -6.54
CA LEU A 97 10.98 1.19 -5.18
C LEU A 97 9.66 1.94 -4.97
N ALA A 98 8.55 1.21 -4.93
CA ALA A 98 7.22 1.80 -4.79
C ALA A 98 6.73 1.71 -3.35
N ARG A 99 6.19 2.82 -2.81
CA ARG A 99 5.57 2.86 -1.49
C ARG A 99 4.22 3.57 -1.54
N GLU A 100 3.24 2.98 -0.88
CA GLU A 100 1.89 3.52 -0.84
C GLU A 100 1.55 3.98 0.58
N HIS A 101 0.89 5.13 0.72
CA HIS A 101 0.52 5.71 2.03
C HIS A 101 1.74 5.77 2.97
N TYR A 102 2.84 6.27 2.41
CA TYR A 102 4.17 6.18 2.98
C TYR A 102 4.52 7.46 3.73
N THR A 103 4.62 7.37 5.06
CA THR A 103 4.86 8.50 5.97
C THR A 103 3.75 9.56 5.94
N CYS A 104 3.82 10.53 6.84
CA CYS A 104 2.77 11.54 6.97
C CYS A 104 2.78 12.60 5.84
N CYS A 105 3.95 12.97 5.31
CA CYS A 105 4.09 14.09 4.37
C CYS A 105 5.30 13.95 3.43
N MET A 106 5.41 14.85 2.44
CA MET A 106 6.48 14.85 1.43
C MET A 106 7.89 14.83 2.03
N THR A 107 8.16 15.69 3.03
CA THR A 107 9.49 15.80 3.65
C THR A 107 9.90 14.51 4.37
N CYS A 108 8.97 13.89 5.10
CA CYS A 108 9.21 12.61 5.75
C CYS A 108 9.41 11.50 4.71
N GLY A 109 8.57 11.48 3.67
CA GLY A 109 8.63 10.48 2.61
C GLY A 109 9.97 10.49 1.87
N LEU A 110 10.49 11.68 1.53
CA LEU A 110 11.82 11.80 0.92
C LEU A 110 12.94 11.35 1.85
N ALA A 111 12.88 11.70 3.14
CA ALA A 111 13.92 11.27 4.09
C ALA A 111 13.95 9.74 4.24
N GLU A 112 12.78 9.12 4.42
CA GLU A 112 12.67 7.67 4.65
C GLU A 112 12.96 6.85 3.39
N ILE A 113 12.44 7.27 2.23
CA ILE A 113 12.65 6.49 0.99
C ILE A 113 14.13 6.47 0.61
N ARG A 114 14.85 7.58 0.82
CA ARG A 114 16.29 7.67 0.56
C ARG A 114 17.08 6.74 1.48
N ALA A 115 16.72 6.69 2.77
CA ALA A 115 17.34 5.77 3.73
C ALA A 115 17.02 4.30 3.40
N GLU A 116 15.84 4.01 2.85
CA GLU A 116 15.49 2.66 2.42
C GLU A 116 16.26 2.24 1.16
N ILE A 117 16.41 3.14 0.18
CA ILE A 117 17.17 2.87 -1.05
C ILE A 117 18.64 2.57 -0.74
N SER A 118 19.28 3.27 0.22
CA SER A 118 20.69 3.06 0.55
C SER A 118 21.01 1.67 1.09
N GLU A 119 20.00 0.94 1.58
CA GLU A 119 20.15 -0.42 2.10
C GLU A 119 19.81 -1.49 1.05
N LEU A 120 19.36 -1.08 -0.14
CA LEU A 120 18.92 -1.97 -1.21
C LEU A 120 19.92 -1.94 -2.39
N SER A 121 19.95 -3.04 -3.14
CA SER A 121 20.74 -3.13 -4.38
C SER A 121 19.81 -3.37 -5.56
N GLY A 122 20.14 -2.79 -6.72
CA GLY A 122 19.34 -2.91 -7.94
C GLY A 122 18.08 -2.05 -7.98
N VAL A 123 17.95 -1.08 -7.07
CA VAL A 123 16.91 -0.05 -7.12
C VAL A 123 17.43 1.12 -7.95
N ARG A 124 16.77 1.42 -9.06
CA ARG A 124 17.16 2.50 -9.99
C ARG A 124 16.30 3.76 -9.87
N GLY A 125 15.18 3.66 -9.15
CA GLY A 125 14.24 4.75 -8.95
C GLY A 125 13.34 4.51 -7.76
N TYR A 126 12.55 5.50 -7.40
CA TYR A 126 11.49 5.37 -6.42
C TYR A 126 10.21 6.04 -6.89
N VAL A 127 9.09 5.62 -6.29
CA VAL A 127 7.79 6.26 -6.43
C VAL A 127 7.00 6.10 -5.15
N PHE A 128 6.38 7.17 -4.64
CA PHE A 128 5.50 7.05 -3.49
C PHE A 128 4.38 8.09 -3.47
N TYR A 129 3.36 7.81 -2.69
CA TYR A 129 2.42 8.81 -2.20
C TYR A 129 2.31 8.69 -0.68
N HIS A 130 2.17 9.81 0.02
CA HIS A 130 2.14 9.88 1.48
C HIS A 130 0.70 9.92 2.02
N GLU A 131 0.54 9.92 3.35
CA GLU A 131 -0.77 9.93 4.01
C GLU A 131 -1.65 11.10 3.54
N GLN A 132 -1.12 12.33 3.54
CA GLN A 132 -1.89 13.50 3.08
C GLN A 132 -2.32 13.42 1.60
N ASP A 133 -1.59 12.70 0.74
CA ASP A 133 -2.06 12.48 -0.64
C ASP A 133 -3.23 11.50 -0.68
N ALA A 134 -3.22 10.49 0.20
CA ALA A 134 -4.32 9.55 0.34
C ALA A 134 -5.58 10.25 0.85
N GLU A 135 -5.45 11.12 1.85
CA GLU A 135 -6.55 11.94 2.37
C GLU A 135 -7.12 12.84 1.26
N ARG A 136 -6.26 13.51 0.49
CA ARG A 136 -6.68 14.28 -0.68
C ARG A 136 -7.45 13.43 -1.69
N ALA A 137 -6.99 12.20 -1.93
CA ALA A 137 -7.64 11.27 -2.84
C ALA A 137 -9.01 10.82 -2.33
N VAL A 138 -9.16 10.57 -1.03
CA VAL A 138 -10.45 10.31 -0.36
C VAL A 138 -11.41 11.47 -0.61
N MET A 139 -10.93 12.71 -0.53
CA MET A 139 -11.71 13.92 -0.81
C MET A 139 -11.94 14.19 -2.31
N GLY A 140 -11.58 13.27 -3.19
CA GLY A 140 -11.81 13.35 -4.63
C GLY A 140 -10.78 14.16 -5.41
N GLY A 141 -9.66 14.55 -4.77
CA GLY A 141 -8.61 15.35 -5.39
C GLY A 141 -7.54 14.55 -6.15
N GLY A 142 -7.75 13.24 -6.34
CA GLY A 142 -6.75 12.32 -6.90
C GLY A 142 -5.56 12.09 -5.97
N VAL A 143 -4.60 11.27 -6.42
CA VAL A 143 -3.36 11.02 -5.68
C VAL A 143 -2.17 11.58 -6.46
N TYR A 144 -1.24 12.21 -5.76
CA TYR A 144 0.00 12.72 -6.35
C TYR A 144 1.14 11.77 -6.01
N LEU A 145 1.92 11.39 -7.00
CA LEU A 145 3.09 10.52 -6.81
C LEU A 145 4.36 11.36 -6.87
N ALA A 146 5.15 11.29 -5.80
CA ALA A 146 6.54 11.74 -5.81
C ALA A 146 7.40 10.61 -6.38
N PHE A 147 8.41 10.95 -7.17
CA PHE A 147 9.31 9.98 -7.78
C PHE A 147 10.68 10.60 -8.04
N GLY A 148 11.66 9.76 -8.34
CA GLY A 148 13.00 10.21 -8.69
C GLY A 148 14.00 9.06 -8.86
N PRO A 149 15.26 9.37 -9.18
CA PRO A 149 16.32 8.38 -9.33
C PRO A 149 16.66 7.70 -7.99
N GLY A 150 17.12 6.44 -8.09
CA GLY A 150 17.62 5.66 -6.95
C GLY A 150 19.06 6.01 -6.58
N ASP A 151 19.82 6.50 -7.56
CA ASP A 151 21.21 6.89 -7.38
C ASP A 151 21.24 8.33 -6.83
N LEU A 152 21.32 8.45 -5.51
CA LEU A 152 21.39 9.76 -4.83
C LEU A 152 22.82 10.32 -4.76
N GLU A 153 23.81 9.60 -5.29
CA GLU A 153 25.18 10.09 -5.42
C GLU A 153 25.29 10.99 -6.66
N GLY A 154 24.86 12.26 -6.57
CA GLY A 154 25.17 13.17 -7.68
C GLY A 154 24.59 14.57 -7.70
N GLU A 155 23.46 14.88 -7.05
CA GLU A 155 22.82 16.19 -7.24
C GLU A 155 22.48 16.89 -5.93
N GLY A 156 23.13 18.04 -5.72
CA GLY A 156 22.85 18.94 -4.61
C GLY A 156 21.48 19.59 -4.76
N ASP A 157 20.69 19.52 -3.69
CA ASP A 157 19.60 20.44 -3.34
C ASP A 157 18.63 20.88 -4.46
N ALA A 158 18.19 19.93 -5.29
CA ALA A 158 16.93 20.11 -6.00
C ALA A 158 15.77 19.82 -5.04
N SER A 159 15.40 20.81 -4.24
CA SER A 159 14.17 20.80 -3.45
C SER A 159 12.96 20.96 -4.39
N PRO A 160 12.00 20.00 -4.44
CA PRO A 160 10.80 20.14 -5.25
C PRO A 160 9.76 20.91 -4.45
N ASP A 161 9.99 22.20 -4.23
CA ASP A 161 9.01 23.09 -3.61
C ASP A 161 8.60 24.15 -4.63
N GLY A 162 7.51 23.87 -5.34
CA GLY A 162 6.91 24.77 -6.32
C GLY A 162 6.30 25.99 -5.63
N GLY A 163 7.09 27.05 -5.47
CA GLY A 163 6.64 28.39 -5.09
C GLY A 163 6.79 29.39 -6.25
N ILE A 164 5.69 30.03 -6.65
CA ILE A 164 5.66 31.10 -7.66
C ILE A 164 6.41 32.35 -7.13
N GLY A 165 7.37 32.91 -7.90
CA GLY A 165 7.82 34.29 -7.68
C GLY A 165 9.15 34.70 -8.32
N ASP A 166 9.06 35.57 -9.34
CA ASP A 166 10.05 36.48 -9.92
C ASP A 166 11.29 35.96 -10.69
N LEU A 167 11.25 36.23 -12.01
CA LEU A 167 12.40 36.27 -12.91
C LEU A 167 13.33 37.44 -12.55
N PRO A 168 14.65 37.26 -12.72
CA PRO A 168 15.39 38.30 -13.43
C PRO A 168 16.29 37.80 -14.56
N ASP A 169 16.66 38.82 -15.32
CA ASP A 169 17.29 38.93 -16.62
C ASP A 169 18.72 38.37 -16.74
N GLY A 170 18.98 37.70 -17.88
CA GLY A 170 20.25 37.82 -18.62
C GLY A 170 21.48 37.04 -18.15
N GLY A 171 21.87 36.02 -18.91
CA GLY A 171 23.22 35.45 -18.87
C GLY A 171 23.39 34.22 -19.75
N ILE A 172 23.76 34.42 -21.02
CA ILE A 172 24.21 33.34 -21.91
C ILE A 172 25.65 33.01 -21.52
N GLU A 173 25.90 31.82 -20.96
CA GLU A 173 27.24 31.24 -20.93
C GLU A 173 27.23 29.83 -21.55
N ASP A 174 28.09 29.73 -22.54
CA ASP A 174 28.33 28.64 -23.47
C ASP A 174 29.35 27.67 -22.84
N SER A 175 29.02 26.38 -22.69
CA SER A 175 29.98 25.31 -22.36
C SER A 175 29.36 23.91 -22.50
N PRO A 176 30.19 22.87 -22.75
CA PRO A 176 30.03 22.02 -23.93
C PRO A 176 29.33 20.69 -23.67
N ASP A 177 28.58 20.26 -24.69
CA ASP A 177 28.39 18.89 -25.18
C ASP A 177 28.84 17.76 -24.24
N GLY A 178 27.97 17.44 -23.29
CA GLY A 178 27.93 16.16 -22.61
C GLY A 178 26.80 15.34 -23.22
N SER A 179 27.09 14.61 -24.30
CA SER A 179 26.20 13.61 -24.87
C SER A 179 25.80 12.62 -23.78
N ILE A 180 24.56 12.73 -23.29
CA ILE A 180 23.93 11.70 -22.47
C ILE A 180 23.80 10.47 -23.37
N GLU A 181 24.58 9.45 -23.04
CA GLU A 181 24.61 8.19 -23.77
C GLU A 181 23.24 7.50 -23.67
N ASP A 182 22.73 7.09 -24.84
CA ASP A 182 21.50 6.33 -25.05
C ASP A 182 21.33 5.21 -24.02
N SER A 183 20.39 5.39 -23.10
CA SER A 183 19.74 4.30 -22.38
C SER A 183 18.48 3.92 -23.15
N PRO A 184 18.27 2.64 -23.51
CA PRO A 184 17.02 2.26 -24.12
C PRO A 184 15.90 2.39 -23.07
N ASP A 185 14.90 3.21 -23.37
CA ASP A 185 13.59 3.35 -22.70
C ASP A 185 13.45 4.44 -21.60
N GLY A 186 13.39 5.72 -21.99
CA GLY A 186 12.68 6.81 -21.28
C GLY A 186 13.15 7.25 -19.88
N SER A 187 12.58 8.34 -19.34
CA SER A 187 12.81 8.74 -17.93
C SER A 187 12.04 7.83 -16.95
N ILE A 188 12.44 7.79 -15.67
CA ILE A 188 11.71 7.05 -14.62
C ILE A 188 10.23 7.51 -14.57
N GLY A 189 9.99 8.81 -14.72
CA GLY A 189 8.64 9.37 -14.79
C GLY A 189 7.84 8.81 -15.96
N GLU A 190 8.44 8.73 -17.16
CA GLU A 190 7.79 8.16 -18.34
C GLU A 190 7.40 6.69 -18.13
N GLU A 191 8.27 5.91 -17.51
CA GLU A 191 7.99 4.52 -17.18
C GLU A 191 6.85 4.38 -16.17
N ILE A 192 6.88 5.16 -15.08
CA ILE A 192 5.80 5.18 -14.07
C ILE A 192 4.46 5.48 -14.75
N VAL A 193 4.41 6.54 -15.57
CA VAL A 193 3.21 6.92 -16.31
C VAL A 193 2.77 5.80 -17.27
N ALA A 194 3.70 5.14 -17.95
CA ALA A 194 3.39 4.02 -18.84
C ALA A 194 2.77 2.83 -18.09
N VAL A 195 3.29 2.48 -16.91
CA VAL A 195 2.74 1.41 -16.06
C VAL A 195 1.34 1.77 -15.56
N LEU A 196 1.16 2.97 -15.01
CA LEU A 196 -0.13 3.44 -14.52
C LEU A 196 -1.20 3.42 -15.63
N ARG A 197 -0.87 3.93 -16.82
CA ARG A 197 -1.78 3.93 -17.98
C ARG A 197 -2.07 2.53 -18.48
N ARG A 198 -1.09 1.63 -18.51
CA ARG A 198 -1.28 0.21 -18.87
C ARG A 198 -2.24 -0.50 -17.91
N ARG A 199 -2.19 -0.15 -16.61
CA ARG A 199 -3.15 -0.64 -15.59
C ARG A 199 -4.50 0.09 -15.62
N GLY A 200 -4.73 0.98 -16.59
CA GLY A 200 -6.02 1.61 -16.84
C GLY A 200 -6.27 2.89 -16.02
N LEU A 201 -5.25 3.45 -15.37
CA LEU A 201 -5.38 4.70 -14.62
C LEU A 201 -5.24 5.92 -15.53
N ARG A 202 -6.02 6.96 -15.25
CA ARG A 202 -5.87 8.26 -15.90
C ARG A 202 -4.81 9.07 -15.18
N VAL A 203 -3.82 9.55 -15.93
CA VAL A 203 -2.63 10.22 -15.41
C VAL A 203 -2.40 11.56 -16.11
N GLU A 204 -2.14 12.59 -15.30
CA GLU A 204 -1.74 13.93 -15.71
C GLU A 204 -0.31 14.20 -15.23
N TRP A 205 0.58 14.41 -16.20
CA TRP A 205 1.98 14.75 -16.00
C TRP A 205 2.50 15.39 -17.29
N ASP A 206 3.32 16.42 -17.16
CA ASP A 206 3.83 17.25 -18.28
C ASP A 206 5.17 16.78 -18.84
N GLY A 207 5.79 15.76 -18.22
CA GLY A 207 7.10 15.23 -18.60
C GLY A 207 8.25 15.81 -17.79
N ASP A 208 7.98 16.72 -16.85
CA ASP A 208 9.01 17.28 -15.95
C ASP A 208 9.20 16.38 -14.73
N ASP A 209 10.39 15.80 -14.58
CA ASP A 209 10.77 14.95 -13.44
C ASP A 209 10.78 15.73 -12.10
N GLY A 210 10.76 17.08 -12.14
CA GLY A 210 10.55 17.93 -10.97
C GLY A 210 9.09 18.08 -10.52
N GLN A 211 8.12 17.69 -11.36
CA GLN A 211 6.69 17.76 -11.05
C GLN A 211 6.14 16.40 -10.64
N ARG A 212 5.31 16.38 -9.59
CA ARG A 212 4.62 15.15 -9.13
C ARG A 212 3.61 14.65 -10.18
N ILE A 213 3.49 13.34 -10.32
CA ILE A 213 2.52 12.70 -11.24
C ILE A 213 1.14 12.72 -10.59
N HIS A 214 0.14 13.35 -11.22
CA HIS A 214 -1.23 13.35 -10.73
C HIS A 214 -2.03 12.16 -11.32
N VAL A 215 -2.55 11.30 -10.46
CA VAL A 215 -3.35 10.14 -10.85
C VAL A 215 -4.79 10.32 -10.39
N HIS A 216 -5.71 10.25 -11.34
CA HIS A 216 -7.15 10.32 -11.07
C HIS A 216 -7.61 8.97 -10.52
N VAL A 217 -8.05 8.95 -9.27
CA VAL A 217 -8.52 7.75 -8.58
C VAL A 217 -9.88 8.01 -7.95
N ASN A 218 -10.86 7.18 -8.27
CA ASN A 218 -12.08 7.11 -7.47
C ASN A 218 -11.79 6.26 -6.23
N TRP A 219 -11.47 6.94 -5.13
CA TRP A 219 -10.92 6.29 -3.94
C TRP A 219 -11.94 5.33 -3.29
N ARG A 220 -11.64 4.05 -3.42
CA ARG A 220 -12.42 2.88 -2.99
C ARG A 220 -11.47 1.80 -2.51
N ARG A 221 -10.73 2.10 -1.43
CA ARG A 221 -9.80 1.14 -0.80
C ARG A 221 -10.59 0.13 0.04
N ARG A 222 -10.45 -1.15 -0.28
CA ARG A 222 -11.16 -2.23 0.43
C ARG A 222 -10.52 -2.52 1.77
N ARG A 223 -11.31 -2.88 2.75
CA ARG A 223 -10.92 -3.40 4.07
C ARG A 223 -11.36 -4.86 4.14
N PHE A 224 -10.46 -5.73 4.58
CA PHE A 224 -10.67 -7.16 4.76
C PHE A 224 -9.80 -7.69 5.92
N GLY A 225 -10.13 -8.88 6.43
CA GLY A 225 -9.42 -9.48 7.56
C GLY A 225 -9.28 -8.50 8.74
N PRO A 226 -8.09 -8.38 9.36
CA PRO A 226 -7.88 -7.48 10.50
C PRO A 226 -8.20 -6.01 10.25
N LEU A 227 -8.16 -5.57 8.99
CA LEU A 227 -8.42 -4.18 8.60
C LEU A 227 -9.91 -3.89 8.43
N ALA A 228 -10.76 -4.93 8.41
CA ALA A 228 -12.20 -4.80 8.46
C ALA A 228 -12.76 -4.89 9.89
N GLU A 229 -12.08 -5.57 10.81
CA GLU A 229 -12.57 -5.81 12.18
C GLU A 229 -12.99 -4.52 12.91
N HIS A 230 -14.20 -4.51 13.46
CA HIS A 230 -14.70 -3.46 14.36
C HIS A 230 -15.69 -4.04 15.39
N PRO A 231 -15.95 -3.35 16.52
CA PRO A 231 -16.72 -3.90 17.64
C PRO A 231 -18.15 -4.38 17.30
N GLU A 232 -18.82 -3.75 16.32
CA GLU A 232 -20.20 -4.11 15.96
C GLU A 232 -20.29 -5.36 15.08
N MET A 233 -19.17 -5.85 14.50
CA MET A 233 -19.20 -7.08 13.70
C MET A 233 -19.48 -8.35 14.51
N GLY A 234 -19.37 -8.31 15.85
CA GLY A 234 -19.69 -9.44 16.71
C GLY A 234 -18.92 -10.72 16.38
N GLY A 235 -17.70 -10.61 15.84
CA GLY A 235 -16.84 -11.75 15.45
C GLY A 235 -17.08 -12.33 14.05
N ARG A 236 -17.85 -11.65 13.17
CA ARG A 236 -18.10 -12.07 11.78
C ARG A 236 -17.08 -11.53 10.75
N GLY A 237 -15.83 -11.33 11.17
CA GLY A 237 -14.80 -10.71 10.31
C GLY A 237 -14.25 -11.62 9.21
N GLU A 238 -14.41 -12.94 9.36
CA GLU A 238 -13.88 -13.93 8.43
C GLU A 238 -14.98 -14.57 7.56
N PRO A 239 -14.73 -14.83 6.27
CA PRO A 239 -15.67 -15.50 5.40
C PRO A 239 -15.88 -16.96 5.82
N GLU A 240 -17.06 -17.52 5.51
CA GLU A 240 -17.40 -18.92 5.82
C GLU A 240 -16.49 -19.94 5.11
N ALA A 241 -15.92 -19.56 3.95
CA ALA A 241 -15.00 -20.37 3.17
C ALA A 241 -13.87 -19.49 2.61
N GLY A 242 -12.66 -20.03 2.58
CA GLY A 242 -11.49 -19.30 2.11
C GLY A 242 -10.19 -20.04 2.43
N LEU A 243 -9.07 -19.39 2.10
CA LEU A 243 -7.74 -19.85 2.45
C LEU A 243 -7.42 -19.43 3.89
N ARG A 244 -6.73 -20.29 4.63
CA ARG A 244 -6.21 -19.95 5.95
C ARG A 244 -4.84 -19.30 5.77
N VAL A 245 -4.73 -18.03 6.13
CA VAL A 245 -3.58 -17.19 5.77
C VAL A 245 -2.83 -16.70 7.00
N ARG A 246 -1.51 -16.90 7.00
CA ARG A 246 -0.57 -16.23 7.92
C ARG A 246 0.25 -15.25 7.14
N PHE A 247 0.48 -14.05 7.66
CA PHE A 247 1.32 -13.07 7.00
C PHE A 247 2.07 -12.23 8.03
N CYS A 248 3.19 -11.66 7.60
CA CYS A 248 3.97 -10.74 8.40
C CYS A 248 4.31 -9.52 7.55
N ASP A 249 3.72 -8.39 7.94
CA ASP A 249 4.15 -7.06 7.49
C ASP A 249 4.17 -6.10 8.69
N PRO A 250 5.36 -5.86 9.28
CA PRO A 250 5.47 -5.01 10.46
C PRO A 250 5.10 -3.54 10.19
N THR A 251 4.94 -3.15 8.92
CA THR A 251 4.54 -1.79 8.54
C THR A 251 3.08 -1.50 8.88
N TRP A 252 2.19 -2.49 8.77
CA TRP A 252 0.73 -2.27 8.83
C TRP A 252 0.08 -3.05 9.96
N VAL A 253 0.19 -4.38 9.91
CA VAL A 253 -0.51 -5.31 10.81
C VAL A 253 0.33 -6.57 10.98
N VAL A 254 0.58 -6.94 12.24
CA VAL A 254 1.17 -8.24 12.60
C VAL A 254 0.08 -9.06 13.28
N ARG A 255 -0.18 -10.27 12.75
CA ARG A 255 -1.06 -11.25 13.37
C ARG A 255 -0.32 -12.57 13.53
N ASP A 256 -0.26 -13.07 14.75
CA ASP A 256 0.32 -14.38 15.04
C ASP A 256 -0.63 -15.51 14.63
N GLU A 257 -1.94 -15.29 14.82
CA GLU A 257 -2.97 -16.27 14.47
C GLU A 257 -3.37 -16.17 13.00
N PRO A 258 -3.60 -17.30 12.30
CA PRO A 258 -4.04 -17.29 10.92
C PRO A 258 -5.48 -16.78 10.80
N VAL A 259 -5.76 -16.04 9.73
CA VAL A 259 -7.10 -15.56 9.37
C VAL A 259 -7.63 -16.30 8.16
N VAL A 260 -8.94 -16.52 8.06
CA VAL A 260 -9.54 -17.00 6.82
C VAL A 260 -9.79 -15.81 5.88
N LEU A 261 -9.36 -15.92 4.62
CA LEU A 261 -9.58 -14.92 3.58
C LEU A 261 -10.21 -15.58 2.35
N SER A 262 -11.19 -14.92 1.74
CA SER A 262 -11.74 -15.36 0.45
C SER A 262 -10.67 -15.34 -0.64
N ALA A 263 -10.97 -15.96 -1.80
CA ALA A 263 -10.06 -15.96 -2.95
C ALA A 263 -9.64 -14.54 -3.37
N ARG A 264 -10.58 -13.59 -3.28
CA ARG A 264 -10.32 -12.19 -3.59
C ARG A 264 -9.44 -11.55 -2.52
N GLU A 265 -9.81 -11.65 -1.25
CA GLU A 265 -9.06 -11.03 -0.15
C GLU A 265 -7.64 -11.59 -0.05
N SER A 266 -7.45 -12.86 -0.39
CA SER A 266 -6.13 -13.49 -0.49
C SER A 266 -5.27 -12.83 -1.57
N ARG A 267 -5.86 -12.48 -2.72
CA ARG A 267 -5.17 -11.75 -3.79
C ARG A 267 -4.89 -10.30 -3.37
N ASP A 268 -5.86 -9.64 -2.76
CA ASP A 268 -5.73 -8.27 -2.26
C ASP A 268 -4.62 -8.18 -1.19
N LEU A 269 -4.47 -9.20 -0.33
CA LEU A 269 -3.38 -9.29 0.65
C LEU A 269 -2.00 -9.32 -0.02
N LEU A 270 -1.81 -10.09 -1.09
CA LEU A 270 -0.53 -10.13 -1.79
C LEU A 270 -0.14 -8.75 -2.35
N LEU A 271 -1.13 -7.97 -2.82
CA LEU A 271 -0.93 -6.60 -3.29
C LEU A 271 -0.62 -5.62 -2.16
N TRP A 272 -1.06 -5.92 -0.95
CA TRP A 272 -0.87 -5.06 0.23
C TRP A 272 0.42 -5.35 0.98
N LEU A 273 0.98 -6.55 0.80
CA LEU A 273 2.23 -6.94 1.40
C LEU A 273 3.35 -6.04 0.90
N THR A 274 3.89 -5.20 1.78
CA THR A 274 4.93 -4.22 1.43
C THR A 274 6.12 -4.95 0.81
N PRO A 275 6.58 -4.53 -0.39
CA PRO A 275 7.79 -5.08 -1.03
C PRO A 275 9.04 -4.71 -0.22
N ARG A 276 9.30 -5.50 0.83
CA ARG A 276 10.41 -5.37 1.77
C ARG A 276 10.93 -6.76 2.11
N ASP A 277 12.25 -6.90 2.15
CA ASP A 277 12.90 -8.19 2.40
C ASP A 277 12.36 -8.87 3.67
N GLY A 278 11.96 -10.13 3.54
CA GLY A 278 11.43 -10.94 4.64
C GLY A 278 9.93 -10.81 4.89
N ASN A 279 9.24 -9.80 4.35
CA ASN A 279 7.77 -9.75 4.39
C ASN A 279 7.20 -10.95 3.63
N PHE A 280 6.23 -11.65 4.23
CA PHE A 280 5.71 -12.90 3.69
C PHE A 280 4.21 -13.08 3.90
N ALA A 281 3.61 -13.95 3.09
CA ALA A 281 2.27 -14.49 3.27
C ALA A 281 2.25 -15.98 2.93
N CYS A 282 1.73 -16.81 3.83
CA CYS A 282 1.50 -18.24 3.68
C CYS A 282 0.00 -18.50 3.55
N TYR A 283 -0.41 -19.13 2.47
CA TYR A 283 -1.78 -19.50 2.16
C TYR A 283 -1.91 -21.01 2.28
N GLU A 284 -2.80 -21.47 3.15
CA GLU A 284 -3.09 -22.88 3.39
C GLU A 284 -4.45 -23.23 2.77
N GLY A 285 -4.46 -24.20 1.85
CA GLY A 285 -5.67 -24.76 1.23
C GLY A 285 -6.40 -25.75 2.15
N GLU A 286 -7.55 -26.25 1.70
CA GLU A 286 -8.37 -27.22 2.46
C GLU A 286 -7.63 -28.56 2.65
N SER A 287 -6.85 -28.96 1.65
CA SER A 287 -5.97 -30.13 1.69
C SER A 287 -4.80 -30.02 2.69
N GLY A 288 -4.53 -28.82 3.20
CA GLY A 288 -3.34 -28.49 3.98
C GLY A 288 -2.09 -28.21 3.13
N GLU A 289 -2.22 -28.14 1.80
CA GLU A 289 -1.15 -27.63 0.95
C GLU A 289 -0.88 -26.15 1.24
N VAL A 290 0.40 -25.76 1.25
CA VAL A 290 0.82 -24.41 1.60
C VAL A 290 1.53 -23.75 0.42
N LEU A 291 0.99 -22.62 -0.03
CA LEU A 291 1.67 -21.69 -0.93
C LEU A 291 2.21 -20.53 -0.12
N GLN A 292 3.51 -20.29 -0.15
CA GLN A 292 4.12 -19.13 0.50
C GLN A 292 4.68 -18.17 -0.54
N PHE A 293 4.45 -16.88 -0.30
CA PHE A 293 5.14 -15.79 -0.97
C PHE A 293 6.02 -15.03 0.02
N MET A 294 7.22 -14.63 -0.42
CA MET A 294 8.14 -13.83 0.36
C MET A 294 8.85 -12.82 -0.54
N TRP A 295 8.89 -11.56 -0.12
CA TRP A 295 9.74 -10.57 -0.76
C TRP A 295 11.20 -10.82 -0.40
N ARG A 296 12.07 -10.93 -1.41
CA ARG A 296 13.51 -11.20 -1.26
C ARG A 296 14.34 -10.18 -2.03
N GLY A 297 15.41 -9.68 -1.41
CA GLY A 297 16.25 -8.62 -1.97
C GLY A 297 15.47 -7.32 -2.21
N GLY A 298 14.47 -7.04 -1.37
CA GLY A 298 13.62 -5.84 -1.40
C GLY A 298 12.53 -5.82 -2.47
N VAL A 299 12.79 -6.30 -3.68
CA VAL A 299 11.90 -6.05 -4.83
C VAL A 299 11.53 -7.28 -5.66
N ARG A 300 11.98 -8.48 -5.30
CA ARG A 300 11.65 -9.72 -6.02
C ARG A 300 10.72 -10.60 -5.20
N LEU A 301 9.69 -11.14 -5.85
CA LEU A 301 8.72 -12.01 -5.22
C LEU A 301 9.12 -13.48 -5.39
N TRP A 302 9.41 -14.14 -4.28
CA TRP A 302 9.69 -15.58 -4.22
C TRP A 302 8.42 -16.33 -3.85
N ALA A 303 8.06 -17.35 -4.62
CA ALA A 303 6.98 -18.27 -4.31
C ALA A 303 7.53 -19.66 -4.01
N GLU A 304 7.02 -20.33 -2.97
CA GLU A 304 7.44 -21.67 -2.60
C GLU A 304 6.34 -22.52 -1.97
N THR A 305 6.53 -23.84 -1.99
CA THR A 305 5.76 -24.81 -1.22
C THR A 305 6.70 -25.60 -0.28
N PRO A 306 6.39 -25.70 1.02
CA PRO A 306 7.20 -26.43 1.98
C PRO A 306 6.97 -27.96 1.94
N ASP A 307 8.04 -28.73 2.04
CA ASP A 307 8.07 -30.17 2.37
C ASP A 307 8.68 -30.30 3.77
N VAL A 308 7.82 -30.17 4.78
CA VAL A 308 8.23 -30.14 6.20
C VAL A 308 8.91 -31.43 6.62
N ALA A 309 8.45 -32.57 6.10
CA ALA A 309 9.02 -33.88 6.41
C ALA A 309 10.47 -34.00 5.93
N ALA A 310 10.78 -33.46 4.74
CA ALA A 310 12.13 -33.46 4.19
C ALA A 310 12.96 -32.21 4.52
N ARG A 311 12.42 -31.28 5.34
CA ARG A 311 13.08 -30.00 5.73
C ARG A 311 13.57 -29.20 4.51
N ARG A 312 12.73 -29.09 3.49
CA ARG A 312 13.04 -28.34 2.27
C ARG A 312 11.81 -27.64 1.72
N SER A 313 12.03 -26.64 0.88
CA SER A 313 11.02 -25.99 0.04
C SER A 313 11.38 -26.17 -1.42
N TYR A 314 10.35 -26.14 -2.26
CA TYR A 314 10.49 -25.97 -3.70
C TYR A 314 9.96 -24.60 -4.06
N GLY A 315 10.75 -23.81 -4.76
CA GLY A 315 10.39 -22.41 -5.03
C GLY A 315 11.01 -21.84 -6.28
N ARG A 316 10.50 -20.69 -6.69
CA ARG A 316 11.03 -19.88 -7.79
C ARG A 316 10.61 -18.42 -7.63
N TYR A 317 11.31 -17.53 -8.33
CA TYR A 317 10.84 -16.17 -8.51
C TYR A 317 9.64 -16.15 -9.46
N VAL A 318 8.65 -15.31 -9.14
CA VAL A 318 7.41 -15.15 -9.89
C VAL A 318 7.18 -13.67 -10.21
N THR A 319 6.47 -13.41 -11.29
CA THR A 319 5.81 -12.12 -11.52
C THR A 319 4.61 -11.97 -10.58
N LEU A 320 4.13 -10.74 -10.39
CA LEU A 320 2.93 -10.49 -9.58
C LEU A 320 1.70 -11.21 -10.18
N ASP A 321 1.53 -11.14 -11.49
CA ASP A 321 0.39 -11.78 -12.17
C ASP A 321 0.43 -13.32 -12.04
N GLU A 322 1.62 -13.94 -12.09
CA GLU A 322 1.78 -15.36 -11.76
C GLU A 322 1.40 -15.66 -10.31
N GLY A 323 1.84 -14.84 -9.35
CA GLY A 323 1.51 -15.03 -7.94
C GLY A 323 0.01 -14.96 -7.67
N LEU A 324 -0.66 -13.96 -8.26
CA LEU A 324 -2.12 -13.81 -8.18
C LEU A 324 -2.85 -14.99 -8.82
N ALA A 325 -2.35 -15.51 -9.95
CA ALA A 325 -2.90 -16.69 -10.59
C ALA A 325 -2.73 -17.95 -9.72
N MET A 326 -1.57 -18.13 -9.06
CA MET A 326 -1.35 -19.25 -8.15
C MET A 326 -2.28 -19.22 -6.94
N ILE A 327 -2.54 -18.04 -6.37
CA ILE A 327 -3.52 -17.88 -5.27
C ILE A 327 -4.91 -18.29 -5.74
N ALA A 328 -5.33 -17.87 -6.95
CA ALA A 328 -6.63 -18.27 -7.51
C ALA A 328 -6.72 -19.79 -7.70
N VAL A 329 -5.67 -20.42 -8.23
CA VAL A 329 -5.61 -21.88 -8.40
C VAL A 329 -5.72 -22.61 -7.07
N LEU A 330 -5.05 -22.14 -6.02
CA LEU A 330 -5.15 -22.72 -4.68
C LEU A 330 -6.57 -22.52 -4.09
N ALA A 331 -7.13 -21.32 -4.19
CA ALA A 331 -8.45 -21.00 -3.63
C ALA A 331 -9.61 -21.74 -4.31
N GLU A 332 -9.55 -21.96 -5.63
CA GLU A 332 -10.63 -22.57 -6.41
C GLU A 332 -10.44 -24.08 -6.60
N GLY A 333 -9.19 -24.54 -6.67
CA GLY A 333 -8.85 -25.91 -7.03
C GLY A 333 -8.12 -26.70 -5.95
N ASP A 334 -7.82 -26.10 -4.80
CA ASP A 334 -7.11 -26.72 -3.68
C ASP A 334 -5.84 -27.47 -4.11
N ARG A 335 -5.05 -26.80 -4.97
CA ARG A 335 -3.78 -27.33 -5.49
C ARG A 335 -2.71 -26.26 -5.65
N ILE A 336 -1.45 -26.63 -5.52
CA ILE A 336 -0.30 -25.75 -5.80
C ILE A 336 0.07 -25.74 -7.30
N GLY A 337 -0.11 -24.61 -7.98
CA GLY A 337 0.27 -24.40 -9.39
C GLY A 337 1.74 -23.99 -9.63
N LEU A 338 2.62 -24.16 -8.65
CA LEU A 338 3.97 -23.58 -8.67
C LEU A 338 4.87 -24.10 -9.80
N GLY A 339 4.75 -25.40 -10.12
CA GLY A 339 5.51 -26.07 -11.18
C GLY A 339 4.90 -26.00 -12.58
N ASP A 340 3.75 -25.34 -12.75
CA ASP A 340 3.00 -25.34 -14.02
C ASP A 340 3.71 -24.52 -15.12
N SER A 341 4.57 -23.56 -14.75
CA SER A 341 5.18 -22.60 -15.68
C SER A 341 6.67 -22.33 -15.49
N GLY A 342 7.40 -23.14 -14.70
CA GLY A 342 8.85 -22.94 -14.52
C GLY A 342 9.55 -24.02 -13.70
N ASP A 343 10.88 -24.05 -13.81
CA ASP A 343 11.73 -24.94 -13.01
C ASP A 343 11.75 -24.49 -11.55
N LEU A 344 11.81 -25.46 -10.63
CA LEU A 344 11.82 -25.22 -9.19
C LEU A 344 13.23 -25.39 -8.63
N GLU A 345 13.65 -24.43 -7.83
CA GLU A 345 14.82 -24.55 -6.97
C GLU A 345 14.45 -25.28 -5.67
N THR A 346 15.36 -26.10 -5.15
CA THR A 346 15.20 -26.72 -3.83
C THR A 346 16.00 -25.95 -2.78
N VAL A 347 15.32 -25.47 -1.75
CA VAL A 347 15.94 -24.75 -0.63
C VAL A 347 15.83 -25.61 0.63
N PHE A 348 16.95 -25.97 1.24
CA PHE A 348 17.00 -26.77 2.47
C PHE A 348 17.02 -25.88 3.70
N TRP A 349 16.35 -26.33 4.76
CA TRP A 349 16.32 -25.63 6.04
C TRP A 349 17.13 -26.37 7.11
N SER A 350 17.83 -25.60 7.95
CA SER A 350 18.68 -26.10 9.03
C SER A 350 17.90 -26.72 10.16
#